data_AF-A0A9X1GFF3-F1
#
_entry.id   AF-A0A9X1GFF3-F1
#
_cell.length_a   1.000
_cell.length_b   1.000
_cell.length_c   1.000
_cell.angle_alpha   90.00
_cell.angle_beta   90.00
_cell.angle_gamma   90.00
#
_symmetry.space_group_name_H-M   'P 1'
#
loop_
_entity.id
_entity.type
_entity.pdbx_description
1 polymer ?
#
loop_
_entity_poly.entity_id
_entity_poly.type
_entity_poly.pdbx_seq_one_letter_code
_entity_poly.pdbx_strand_id
1 'polypeptide(L)'
;MPYILMIEGQEIPIADEIAATDETLRNALTPFYPEIAHAEITRTDKEGITQIRMVKKAGTKGLGDILQTLITSEHQFNPALLLSWQIKMLEIQGHLNIENLLLLQDELETAITTGREWQTELDKSLTILKKSPPIPSQIPISGF
;
A
#
# COMPACT_ATOMS: atom_id res chain seq x y z
N MET A 1 -30.74 26.98 9.70
CA MET A 1 -30.02 28.14 9.12
C MET A 1 -29.60 27.72 7.73
N PRO A 2 -29.67 28.54 6.67
CA PRO A 2 -29.28 28.08 5.34
C PRO A 2 -27.79 27.72 5.29
N TYR A 3 -27.48 26.51 4.81
CA TYR A 3 -26.12 26.04 4.59
C TYR A 3 -25.81 25.99 3.09
N ILE A 4 -24.67 26.58 2.70
CA ILE A 4 -24.20 26.56 1.31
C ILE A 4 -22.86 25.83 1.28
N LEU A 5 -22.82 24.74 0.52
CA LEU A 5 -21.60 24.01 0.22
C LEU A 5 -20.90 24.60 -0.99
N MET A 6 -19.61 24.93 -0.86
CA MET A 6 -18.71 25.26 -1.96
C MET A 6 -17.79 24.09 -2.29
N ILE A 7 -17.93 23.53 -3.50
CA ILE A 7 -17.09 22.46 -4.04
C ILE A 7 -16.76 22.78 -5.50
N GLU A 8 -15.47 22.79 -5.87
CA GLU A 8 -15.02 23.09 -7.26
C GLU A 8 -15.57 24.38 -7.89
N GLY A 9 -15.86 25.38 -7.07
CA GLY A 9 -16.44 26.65 -7.55
C GLY A 9 -17.94 26.59 -7.80
N GLN A 10 -18.62 25.48 -7.47
CA GLN A 10 -20.08 25.37 -7.44
C GLN A 10 -20.61 25.62 -6.03
N GLU A 11 -21.78 26.26 -5.97
CA GLU A 11 -22.54 26.48 -4.74
C GLU A 11 -23.74 25.55 -4.71
N ILE A 12 -23.81 24.70 -3.68
CA ILE A 12 -24.86 23.70 -3.52
C ILE A 12 -25.59 23.96 -2.20
N PRO A 13 -26.90 24.24 -2.21
CA PRO A 13 -27.67 24.32 -0.98
C PRO A 13 -27.82 22.93 -0.36
N ILE A 14 -27.52 22.79 0.92
CA ILE A 14 -27.58 21.53 1.65
C ILE A 14 -28.53 21.64 2.85
N ALA A 15 -29.24 20.55 3.16
CA ALA A 15 -30.14 20.49 4.30
C ALA A 15 -29.38 20.45 5.63
N ASP A 16 -29.99 20.98 6.69
CA ASP A 16 -29.42 21.04 8.04
C ASP A 16 -28.96 19.66 8.54
N GLU A 17 -29.67 18.59 8.16
CA GLU A 17 -29.35 17.20 8.50
C GLU A 17 -28.01 16.73 7.91
N ILE A 18 -27.71 17.15 6.68
CA ILE A 18 -26.46 16.79 5.98
C ILE A 18 -25.31 17.67 6.49
N ALA A 19 -25.60 18.94 6.76
CA ALA A 19 -24.64 19.93 7.26
C ALA A 19 -24.26 19.76 8.75
N ALA A 20 -24.96 18.87 9.49
CA ALA A 20 -24.81 18.69 10.93
C ALA A 20 -23.37 18.38 11.36
N THR A 21 -22.67 17.50 10.64
CA THR A 21 -21.29 17.11 10.95
C THR A 21 -20.45 16.96 9.69
N ASP A 22 -19.14 17.02 9.85
CA ASP A 22 -18.20 16.79 8.75
C ASP A 22 -18.27 15.34 8.23
N GLU A 23 -18.62 14.37 9.09
CA GLU A 23 -18.81 12.97 8.70
C GLU A 23 -20.09 12.76 7.89
N THR A 24 -21.22 13.34 8.32
CA THR A 24 -22.49 13.26 7.57
C THR A 24 -22.38 13.92 6.21
N LEU A 25 -21.67 15.05 6.14
CA LEU A 25 -21.41 15.76 4.90
C LEU A 25 -20.54 14.93 3.94
N ARG A 26 -19.46 14.32 4.43
CA ARG A 26 -18.62 13.42 3.61
C ARG A 26 -19.42 12.22 3.12
N ASN A 27 -20.16 11.54 4.00
CA ASN A 27 -20.90 10.34 3.64
C ASN A 27 -21.98 10.61 2.60
N ALA A 28 -22.66 11.76 2.68
CA ALA A 28 -23.67 12.16 1.71
C ALA A 28 -23.09 12.51 0.32
N LEU A 29 -21.89 13.09 0.29
CA LEU A 29 -21.29 13.61 -0.96
C LEU A 29 -20.29 12.66 -1.62
N THR A 30 -19.70 11.72 -0.88
CA THR A 30 -18.75 10.72 -1.41
C THR A 30 -19.28 9.95 -2.63
N PRO A 31 -20.57 9.55 -2.71
CA PRO A 31 -21.11 8.89 -3.90
C PRO A 31 -21.06 9.74 -5.18
N PHE A 32 -21.06 11.07 -5.05
CA PHE A 32 -21.09 12.01 -6.17
C PHE A 32 -19.70 12.61 -6.46
N TYR A 33 -18.86 12.73 -5.44
CA TYR A 33 -17.52 13.32 -5.52
C TYR A 33 -16.51 12.46 -4.73
N PRO A 34 -16.05 11.32 -5.28
CA PRO A 34 -15.19 10.37 -4.56
C PRO A 34 -13.91 11.03 -4.01
N GLU A 35 -13.36 12.00 -4.74
CA GLU A 35 -12.16 12.72 -4.37
C GLU A 35 -12.27 13.64 -3.14
N ILE A 36 -13.46 13.82 -2.55
CA ILE A 36 -13.62 14.59 -1.31
C ILE A 36 -13.67 13.74 -0.04
N ALA A 37 -13.49 12.41 -0.15
CA ALA A 37 -13.43 11.51 1.00
C ALA A 37 -12.40 11.96 2.06
N HIS A 38 -11.33 12.62 1.62
CA HIS A 38 -10.28 13.19 2.48
C HIS A 38 -10.21 14.73 2.41
N ALA A 39 -11.27 15.39 1.96
CA ALA A 39 -11.29 16.83 1.82
C ALA A 39 -11.14 17.56 3.16
N GLU A 40 -10.46 18.69 3.10
CA GLU A 40 -10.43 19.67 4.17
C GLU A 40 -11.73 20.46 4.14
N ILE A 41 -12.41 20.52 5.28
CA ILE A 41 -13.71 21.17 5.44
C ILE A 41 -13.49 22.41 6.29
N THR A 42 -13.90 23.55 5.75
CA THR A 42 -13.85 24.83 6.46
C THR A 42 -15.25 25.41 6.53
N ARG A 43 -15.67 25.87 7.72
CA ARG A 43 -16.99 26.45 7.95
C ARG A 43 -16.80 27.93 8.29
N THR A 44 -17.47 28.80 7.57
CA THR A 44 -17.43 30.25 7.81
C THR A 44 -18.84 30.81 7.82
N ASP A 45 -19.19 31.54 8.88
CA ASP A 45 -20.46 32.23 8.97
C ASP A 45 -20.33 33.62 8.37
N LYS A 46 -21.13 33.90 7.34
CA LYS A 46 -21.26 35.23 6.73
C LYS A 46 -22.72 35.56 6.58
N GLU A 47 -23.12 36.73 7.09
CA GLU A 47 -24.47 37.29 6.88
C GLU A 47 -25.63 36.34 7.24
N GLY A 48 -25.45 35.48 8.26
CA GLY A 48 -26.47 34.52 8.70
C GLY A 48 -26.57 33.24 7.88
N ILE A 49 -25.64 33.03 6.94
CA ILE A 49 -25.49 31.80 6.15
C ILE A 49 -24.18 31.12 6.56
N THR A 50 -24.23 29.84 6.89
CA THR A 50 -23.02 29.04 7.15
C THR A 50 -22.50 28.49 5.83
N GLN A 51 -21.40 29.04 5.36
CA GLN A 51 -20.72 28.59 4.15
C GLN A 51 -19.74 27.47 4.51
N ILE A 52 -19.93 26.29 3.91
CA ILE A 52 -19.05 25.13 4.08
C ILE A 52 -18.23 25.00 2.81
N ARG A 53 -16.91 25.17 2.90
CA ARG A 53 -15.99 24.98 1.78
C ARG A 53 -15.28 23.64 1.92
N MET A 54 -15.43 22.79 0.90
CA MET A 54 -14.71 21.52 0.78
C MET A 54 -13.62 21.67 -0.28
N VAL A 55 -12.38 21.58 0.16
CA VAL A 55 -11.21 21.59 -0.73
C VAL A 55 -10.71 20.16 -0.91
N LYS A 56 -10.68 19.70 -2.16
CA LYS A 56 -10.10 18.40 -2.53
C LYS A 56 -8.67 18.33 -2.00
N LYS A 57 -8.41 17.38 -1.12
CA LYS A 57 -7.04 17.03 -0.72
C LYS A 57 -6.61 15.89 -1.61
N ALA A 58 -5.44 16.01 -2.23
CA ALA A 58 -4.85 14.87 -2.95
C ALA A 58 -4.86 13.68 -1.99
N GLY A 59 -5.48 12.57 -2.40
CA GLY A 59 -5.57 11.36 -1.58
C GLY A 59 -4.18 10.92 -1.10
N THR A 60 -4.13 10.13 -0.02
CA THR A 60 -2.89 9.50 0.41
C THR A 60 -2.31 8.72 -0.76
N LYS A 61 -1.16 9.19 -1.25
CA LYS A 61 -0.47 8.68 -2.41
C LYS A 61 0.00 7.26 -2.11
N GLY A 62 -0.25 6.33 -3.02
CA GLY A 62 0.08 4.92 -2.83
C GLY A 62 -1.06 4.16 -2.16
N LEU A 63 -1.40 3.02 -2.73
CA LEU A 63 -2.43 2.13 -2.21
C LEU A 63 -1.87 1.47 -0.94
N GLY A 64 -2.07 2.07 0.22
CA GLY A 64 -1.56 1.55 1.49
C GLY A 64 -0.06 1.80 1.73
N ASP A 65 0.38 1.42 2.93
CA ASP A 65 1.72 1.63 3.49
C ASP A 65 2.81 0.77 2.81
N ILE A 66 2.75 0.59 1.49
CA ILE A 66 3.58 -0.34 0.71
C ILE A 66 5.07 0.00 0.85
N LEU A 67 5.42 1.28 0.76
CA LEU A 67 6.82 1.70 0.90
C LEU A 67 7.34 1.37 2.29
N GLN A 68 6.58 1.67 3.34
CA GLN A 68 6.99 1.35 4.70
C GLN A 68 7.04 -0.16 4.91
N THR A 69 6.10 -0.91 4.34
CA THR A 69 6.09 -2.38 4.36
C THR A 69 7.31 -2.97 3.67
N LEU A 70 7.78 -2.36 2.57
CA LEU A 70 9.03 -2.75 1.89
C LEU A 70 10.28 -2.35 2.67
N ILE A 71 10.23 -1.24 3.43
CA ILE A 71 11.33 -0.80 4.29
C ILE A 71 11.43 -1.69 5.54
N THR A 72 10.29 -2.13 6.08
CA THR A 72 10.21 -2.94 7.30
C THR A 72 10.23 -4.44 7.03
N SER A 73 10.11 -4.88 5.77
CA SER A 73 10.15 -6.30 5.44
C SER A 73 11.51 -6.89 5.76
N GLU A 74 11.49 -8.06 6.39
CA GLU A 74 12.72 -8.78 6.70
C GLU A 74 13.38 -9.29 5.42
N HIS A 75 14.70 -9.12 5.35
CA HIS A 75 15.48 -9.73 4.28
C HIS A 75 15.57 -11.24 4.50
N GLN A 76 15.15 -12.02 3.51
CA GLN A 76 15.23 -13.48 3.54
C GLN A 76 15.98 -14.01 2.33
N PHE A 77 16.81 -15.03 2.56
CA PHE A 77 17.47 -15.77 1.48
C PHE A 77 16.57 -16.89 0.98
N ASN A 78 16.71 -17.22 -0.31
CA ASN A 78 16.00 -18.36 -0.88
C ASN A 78 16.33 -19.64 -0.08
N PRO A 79 15.33 -20.39 0.41
CA PRO A 79 15.56 -21.54 1.27
C PRO A 79 16.39 -22.63 0.59
N ALA A 80 16.28 -22.79 -0.74
CA ALA A 80 17.10 -23.73 -1.49
C ALA A 80 18.59 -23.36 -1.44
N LEU A 81 18.92 -22.07 -1.46
CA LEU A 81 20.31 -21.60 -1.34
C LEU A 81 20.85 -21.86 0.07
N LEU A 82 20.06 -21.56 1.10
CA LEU A 82 20.44 -21.82 2.49
C LEU A 82 20.72 -23.31 2.73
N LEU A 83 19.83 -24.18 2.27
CA LEU A 83 19.99 -25.63 2.43
C LEU A 83 21.17 -26.17 1.60
N SER A 84 21.41 -25.63 0.39
CA SER A 84 22.59 -25.98 -0.40
C SER A 84 23.90 -25.66 0.33
N TRP A 85 23.92 -24.55 1.06
CA TRP A 85 25.06 -24.15 1.87
C TRP A 85 25.25 -25.08 3.07
N GLN A 86 24.17 -25.46 3.75
CA GLN A 86 24.21 -26.42 4.85
C GLN A 86 24.75 -27.77 4.41
N ILE A 87 24.27 -28.30 3.28
CA ILE A 87 24.79 -29.55 2.69
C ILE A 87 26.27 -29.42 2.35
N LYS A 88 26.68 -28.28 1.78
CA LYS A 88 28.09 -28.04 1.47
C LYS A 88 28.97 -28.03 2.73
N MET A 89 28.46 -27.46 3.82
CA MET A 89 29.16 -27.48 5.11
C MET A 89 29.28 -28.90 5.67
N LEU A 90 28.21 -29.72 5.59
CA LEU A 90 28.27 -31.13 5.98
C LEU A 90 29.29 -31.92 5.17
N GLU A 91 29.40 -31.65 3.86
CA GLU A 91 30.40 -32.25 2.98
C GLU A 91 31.83 -31.89 3.43
N ILE A 92 32.09 -30.60 3.65
CA ILE A 92 33.42 -30.10 4.08
C ILE A 92 33.83 -30.69 5.42
N GLN A 93 32.88 -30.89 6.33
CA GLN A 93 33.14 -31.49 7.64
C GLN A 93 33.23 -33.02 7.60
N GLY A 94 33.00 -33.66 6.45
CA GLY A 94 33.02 -35.11 6.30
C GLY A 94 31.80 -35.82 6.90
N HIS A 95 30.73 -35.08 7.23
CA HIS A 95 29.49 -35.61 7.79
C HIS A 95 28.41 -35.86 6.74
N LEU A 96 28.71 -35.67 5.46
CA LEU A 96 27.78 -35.98 4.39
C LEU A 96 27.78 -37.49 4.12
N ASN A 97 26.80 -38.19 4.68
CA ASN A 97 26.56 -39.61 4.45
C ASN A 97 25.11 -39.82 3.96
N ILE A 98 24.83 -41.04 3.47
CA ILE A 98 23.52 -41.39 2.89
C ILE A 98 22.41 -41.28 3.93
N GLU A 99 22.68 -41.63 5.19
CA GLU A 99 21.71 -41.57 6.29
C GLU A 99 21.27 -40.12 6.56
N ASN A 100 22.22 -39.19 6.65
CA ASN A 100 21.95 -37.77 6.83
C ASN A 100 21.23 -37.16 5.61
N LEU A 101 21.55 -37.63 4.39
CA LEU A 101 20.85 -37.20 3.17
C LEU A 101 19.40 -37.67 3.12
N LEU A 102 19.13 -38.91 3.56
CA LEU A 102 17.77 -39.45 3.66
C LEU A 102 16.92 -38.65 4.66
N LEU A 103 17.51 -38.24 5.79
CA LEU A 103 16.82 -37.39 6.78
C LEU A 103 16.49 -35.99 6.24
N LEU A 104 17.29 -35.48 5.31
CA LEU A 104 17.12 -34.16 4.71
C LEU A 104 16.24 -34.18 3.45
N GLN A 105 15.74 -35.33 3.01
CA GLN A 105 15.03 -35.45 1.73
C GLN A 105 13.76 -34.58 1.68
N ASP A 106 12.93 -34.65 2.71
CA ASP A 106 11.68 -33.88 2.79
C ASP A 106 11.96 -32.37 2.87
N GLU A 107 13.01 -31.99 3.61
CA GLU A 107 13.46 -30.60 3.72
C GLU A 107 14.01 -30.08 2.39
N LEU A 108 14.73 -30.93 1.63
CA LEU A 108 15.22 -30.61 0.28
C LEU A 108 14.09 -30.35 -0.70
N GLU A 109 13.10 -31.25 -0.75
CA GLU A 109 11.95 -31.08 -1.63
C GLU A 109 11.15 -29.82 -1.28
N THR A 110 10.96 -29.56 0.01
CA THR A 110 10.27 -28.35 0.51
C THR A 110 11.05 -27.09 0.13
N ALA A 111 12.35 -27.03 0.42
CA ALA A 111 13.19 -25.88 0.13
C ALA A 111 13.27 -25.57 -1.37
N ILE A 112 13.37 -26.60 -2.22
CA ILE A 112 13.37 -26.45 -3.68
C ILE A 112 12.01 -25.93 -4.16
N THR A 113 10.91 -26.48 -3.65
CA THR A 113 9.56 -26.08 -4.07
C THR A 113 9.28 -24.64 -3.69
N THR A 114 9.45 -24.29 -2.41
CA THR A 114 9.30 -22.90 -1.93
C THR A 114 10.25 -21.95 -2.65
N GLY A 115 11.50 -22.35 -2.86
CA GLY A 115 12.49 -21.55 -3.59
C GLY A 115 12.07 -21.23 -5.04
N ARG A 116 11.41 -22.17 -5.73
CA ARG A 116 10.87 -21.94 -7.08
C ARG A 116 9.65 -21.04 -7.08
N GLU A 117 8.77 -21.18 -6.10
CA GLU A 117 7.60 -20.31 -5.93
C GLU A 117 8.04 -18.85 -5.72
N TRP A 118 9.02 -18.61 -4.85
CA TRP A 118 9.58 -17.28 -4.61
C TRP A 118 10.17 -16.68 -5.87
N GLN A 119 10.94 -17.46 -6.63
CA GLN A 119 11.53 -16.99 -7.88
C GLN A 119 10.46 -16.62 -8.91
N THR A 120 9.42 -17.45 -9.03
CA THR A 120 8.29 -17.19 -9.93
C THR A 120 7.57 -15.89 -9.59
N GLU A 121 7.35 -15.63 -8.30
CA GLU A 121 6.66 -14.43 -7.85
C GLU A 121 7.51 -13.16 -8.00
N LEU A 122 8.82 -13.28 -7.75
CA LEU A 122 9.78 -12.21 -8.03
C LEU A 122 9.81 -11.86 -9.52
N ASP A 123 9.88 -12.86 -10.40
CA ASP A 123 9.93 -12.64 -11.85
C ASP A 123 8.65 -11.96 -12.37
N LYS A 124 7.48 -12.36 -11.86
CA LYS A 124 6.20 -11.70 -12.15
C LYS A 124 6.23 -10.24 -11.70
N SER A 125 6.58 -10.00 -10.43
CA SER A 125 6.64 -8.66 -9.85
C SER A 125 7.58 -7.75 -10.62
N LEU A 126 8.77 -8.26 -10.96
CA LEU A 126 9.80 -7.54 -11.69
C LEU A 126 9.36 -7.27 -13.15
N THR A 127 8.66 -8.22 -13.77
CA THR A 127 8.04 -8.02 -15.09
C THR A 127 6.98 -6.92 -15.07
N ILE A 128 6.14 -6.88 -14.05
CA ILE A 128 5.13 -5.82 -13.87
C ILE A 128 5.84 -4.48 -13.71
N LEU A 129 6.79 -4.38 -12.78
CA LEU A 129 7.54 -3.16 -12.50
C LEU A 129 8.27 -2.63 -13.75
N LYS A 130 8.89 -3.50 -14.56
CA LYS A 130 9.56 -3.12 -15.81
C LYS A 130 8.60 -2.62 -16.89
N LYS A 131 7.37 -3.13 -16.91
CA LYS A 131 6.34 -2.74 -17.89
C LYS A 131 5.54 -1.51 -17.46
N SER A 132 5.55 -1.18 -16.17
CA SER A 132 4.89 0.00 -15.66
C SER A 132 5.54 1.28 -16.20
N PRO A 133 4.75 2.26 -16.70
CA PRO A 133 5.29 3.52 -17.16
C PRO A 133 5.94 4.28 -15.98
N PRO A 134 7.01 5.05 -16.22
CA PRO A 134 7.57 5.93 -15.19
C PRO A 134 6.54 7.02 -14.87
N ILE A 135 5.96 6.95 -13.67
CA ILE A 135 5.04 7.96 -13.17
C ILE A 135 5.85 8.89 -12.27
N PRO A 136 5.87 10.22 -12.55
CA PRO A 136 6.59 11.16 -11.70
C PRO A 136 6.04 11.11 -10.27
N SER A 137 6.96 11.05 -9.30
CA SER A 137 6.58 11.14 -7.89
C SER A 137 5.86 12.45 -7.63
N GLN A 138 4.66 12.38 -7.07
CA GLN A 138 3.94 13.57 -6.64
C GLN A 138 4.44 14.07 -5.27
N ILE A 139 5.38 13.38 -4.63
CA ILE A 139 5.99 13.76 -3.34
C ILE A 139 7.39 14.30 -3.63
N PRO A 140 7.73 15.52 -3.18
CA PRO A 140 9.11 15.98 -3.18
C PRO A 140 9.93 15.08 -2.25
N ILE A 141 10.87 14.33 -2.82
CA ILE A 141 11.81 13.52 -2.03
C ILE A 141 12.77 14.50 -1.36
N SER A 142 12.67 14.66 -0.04
CA SER A 142 13.56 15.54 0.72
C SER A 142 14.87 14.82 1.00
N GLY A 143 16.01 15.38 0.57
CA GLY A 143 17.35 14.83 0.86
C GLY A 143 18.16 14.34 -0.35
N PHE A 144 17.73 14.64 -1.58
CA PHE A 144 18.58 14.61 -2.78
C PHE A 144 18.95 16.02 -3.21
#